data_AF-A0A8S2RSW2-F1
#
_entry.id   AF-A0A8S2RSW2-F1
#
_cell.length_a   1.000
_cell.length_b   1.000
_cell.length_c   1.000
_cell.angle_alpha   90.00
_cell.angle_beta   90.00
_cell.angle_gamma   90.00
#
_symmetry.space_group_name_H-M   'P 1'
#
loop_
_entity.id
_entity.type
_entity.pdbx_description
1 polymer ?
#
loop_
_entity_poly.entity_id
_entity_poly.type
_entity_poly.pdbx_seq_one_letter_code
_entity_poly.pdbx_strand_id
1 'polypeptide(L)'
;DSDLEGHPTPRLNFIDVATGSLGQGLGFACGMAYAGKYFDHSAYRVYCVLGDGECSEGSVWESFAFGSFYKLNNLCAIIDVNRLG
;
A
#
# COMPACT_ATOMS: atom_id res chain seq x y z
N ASP A 1 14.16 -16.94 19.19
CA ASP A 1 13.00 -16.09 18.85
C ASP A 1 13.48 -14.91 18.01
N SER A 2 12.91 -14.79 16.82
CA SER A 2 13.19 -13.72 15.86
C SER A 2 11.92 -12.91 15.68
N ASP A 3 12.03 -11.59 15.67
CA ASP A 3 10.91 -10.69 15.34
C ASP A 3 10.70 -10.57 13.82
N LEU A 4 11.61 -11.12 13.01
CA LEU A 4 11.44 -11.24 11.56
C LEU A 4 10.53 -12.44 11.26
N GLU A 5 9.28 -12.14 10.96
CA GLU A 5 8.25 -13.12 10.60
C GLU A 5 8.17 -13.33 9.07
N GLY A 6 7.46 -14.38 8.64
CA GLY A 6 7.29 -14.70 7.21
C GLY A 6 6.49 -13.65 6.42
N HIS A 7 5.68 -12.85 7.11
CA HIS A 7 5.06 -11.65 6.57
C HIS A 7 5.35 -10.46 7.50
N PRO A 8 5.46 -9.23 6.96
CA PRO A 8 5.63 -8.02 7.76
C PRO A 8 4.54 -7.88 8.84
N THR A 9 4.91 -7.60 10.10
CA THR A 9 3.97 -7.30 11.18
C THR A 9 4.37 -6.03 11.95
N PRO A 10 3.41 -5.28 12.53
CA PRO A 10 3.70 -4.09 13.33
C PRO A 10 4.46 -4.33 14.64
N ARG A 11 4.91 -5.56 14.91
CA ARG A 11 5.84 -5.85 16.01
C ARG A 11 7.21 -5.18 15.77
N LEU A 12 7.54 -4.91 14.51
CA LEU A 12 8.75 -4.18 14.14
C LEU A 12 8.39 -2.70 13.95
N ASN A 13 9.16 -1.81 14.58
CA ASN A 13 8.88 -0.35 14.59
C ASN A 13 8.89 0.34 13.22
N PHE A 14 9.36 -0.35 12.17
CA PHE A 14 9.40 0.15 10.79
C PHE A 14 8.27 -0.41 9.93
N ILE A 15 7.30 -1.13 10.52
CA ILE A 15 6.14 -1.69 9.83
C ILE A 15 4.88 -1.07 10.40
N ASP A 16 4.17 -0.28 9.59
CA ASP A 16 2.93 0.36 10.02
C ASP A 16 1.73 -0.60 10.00
N VAL A 17 1.71 -1.53 9.04
CA VAL A 17 0.59 -2.45 8.79
C VAL A 17 1.08 -3.84 8.42
N ALA A 18 0.32 -4.86 8.82
CA ALA A 18 0.56 -6.22 8.34
C ALA A 18 0.00 -6.41 6.92
N THR A 19 0.78 -7.01 6.01
CA THR A 19 0.44 -7.09 4.58
C THR A 19 0.48 -8.51 4.01
N GLY A 20 0.40 -9.54 4.86
CA GLY A 20 0.46 -10.93 4.40
C GLY A 20 -0.74 -11.39 3.56
N SER A 21 -1.86 -10.64 3.59
CA SER A 21 -2.98 -10.83 2.66
C SER A 21 -2.78 -9.93 1.45
N LEU A 22 -2.71 -10.53 0.27
CA LEU A 22 -2.60 -9.81 -1.00
C LEU A 22 -3.79 -8.85 -1.21
N GLY A 23 -3.53 -7.76 -1.93
CA GLY A 23 -4.51 -6.78 -2.38
C GLY A 23 -4.91 -5.75 -1.33
N GLN A 24 -4.42 -5.86 -0.09
CA GLN A 24 -4.74 -4.95 1.00
C GLN A 24 -3.76 -3.76 1.10
N GLY A 25 -2.50 -3.96 0.68
CA GLY A 25 -1.43 -2.98 0.86
C GLY A 25 -1.70 -1.63 0.20
N LEU A 26 -2.26 -1.63 -1.01
CA LEU A 26 -2.58 -0.40 -1.73
C LEU A 26 -3.69 0.41 -1.07
N GLY A 27 -4.68 -0.25 -0.47
CA GLY A 27 -5.76 0.41 0.28
C GLY A 27 -5.21 1.16 1.50
N PHE A 28 -4.31 0.52 2.27
CA PHE A 28 -3.60 1.19 3.36
C PHE A 28 -2.77 2.37 2.86
N ALA A 29 -2.04 2.19 1.76
CA ALA A 29 -1.24 3.27 1.15
C ALA A 29 -2.11 4.45 0.68
N CYS A 30 -3.29 4.20 0.13
CA CYS A 30 -4.28 5.24 -0.18
C CYS A 30 -4.73 5.98 1.08
N GLY A 31 -5.01 5.27 2.18
CA GLY A 31 -5.37 5.87 3.46
C GLY A 31 -4.27 6.78 4.01
N MET A 32 -3.02 6.32 4.01
CA MET A 32 -1.86 7.12 4.45
C MET A 32 -1.65 8.34 3.56
N ALA A 33 -1.76 8.19 2.23
CA ALA A 33 -1.60 9.31 1.31
C ALA A 33 -2.74 10.34 1.46
N TYR A 34 -3.96 9.87 1.67
CA TYR A 34 -5.12 10.71 1.94
C TYR A 34 -4.93 11.50 3.24
N ALA A 35 -4.49 10.84 4.31
CA ALA A 35 -4.20 11.51 5.58
C ALA A 35 -3.11 12.57 5.45
N GLY A 36 -2.00 12.24 4.80
CA GLY A 36 -0.89 13.19 4.59
C GLY A 36 -1.30 14.43 3.82
N LYS A 37 -2.18 14.25 2.82
CA LYS A 37 -2.63 15.35 1.96
C LYS A 37 -3.71 16.22 2.62
N TYR A 38 -4.73 15.59 3.21
CA TYR A 38 -5.97 16.26 3.59
C TYR A 38 -6.09 16.55 5.09
N PHE A 39 -5.34 15.85 5.95
CA PHE A 39 -5.37 16.07 7.39
C PHE A 39 -4.04 16.63 7.90
N ASP A 40 -2.93 15.99 7.57
CA ASP A 40 -1.62 16.38 8.12
C ASP A 40 -1.02 17.59 7.39
N HIS A 41 -1.44 17.83 6.14
CA HIS A 41 -0.83 18.80 5.22
C HIS A 41 0.71 18.66 5.14
N SER A 42 1.18 17.42 5.16
CA SER A 42 2.60 17.09 5.19
C SER A 42 3.18 16.90 3.80
N ALA A 43 4.49 17.11 3.69
CA ALA A 43 5.24 16.93 2.44
C ALA A 43 5.61 15.47 2.15
N TYR A 44 5.29 14.52 3.04
CA TYR A 44 5.65 13.12 2.82
C TYR A 44 4.90 12.51 1.63
N ARG A 45 5.52 11.50 1.03
CA ARG A 45 4.97 10.68 -0.05
C ARG A 45 4.83 9.25 0.42
N VAL A 46 3.83 8.55 -0.11
CA VAL A 46 3.58 7.15 0.17
C VAL A 46 3.94 6.33 -1.07
N TYR A 47 4.68 5.25 -0.86
CA TYR A 47 5.07 4.31 -1.91
C TYR A 47 4.53 2.92 -1.55
N CYS A 48 3.92 2.26 -2.53
CA CYS A 48 3.38 0.91 -2.37
C CYS A 48 3.92 0.03 -3.49
N VAL A 49 4.54 -1.10 -3.13
CA VAL A 49 5.01 -2.11 -4.08
C VAL A 49 3.99 -3.24 -4.08
N LEU A 50 3.55 -3.62 -5.28
CA LEU A 50 2.58 -4.71 -5.50
C LEU A 50 3.17 -5.72 -6.47
N GLY A 51 2.73 -6.98 -6.37
CA GLY A 51 2.93 -7.97 -7.41
C GLY A 51 1.94 -7.82 -8.58
N ASP A 52 2.28 -8.35 -9.75
CA ASP A 52 1.33 -8.47 -10.87
C ASP A 52 0.21 -9.48 -10.58
N GLY A 53 0.51 -10.62 -9.95
CA GLY A 53 -0.51 -11.57 -9.48
C GLY A 53 -1.49 -10.94 -8.48
N GLU A 54 -0.97 -10.13 -7.56
CA GLU A 54 -1.75 -9.38 -6.55
C GLU A 54 -2.77 -8.43 -7.20
N CYS A 55 -2.48 -7.88 -8.39
CA CYS A 55 -3.40 -7.01 -9.12
C CYS A 55 -4.68 -7.72 -9.62
N SER A 56 -4.78 -9.04 -9.44
CA SER A 56 -6.02 -9.81 -9.69
C SER A 56 -7.06 -9.62 -8.58
N GLU A 57 -6.65 -9.14 -7.39
CA GLU A 57 -7.55 -8.87 -6.28
C GLU A 57 -8.40 -7.61 -6.54
N GLY A 58 -9.72 -7.71 -6.36
CA GLY A 58 -10.64 -6.59 -6.60
C GLY A 58 -10.35 -5.35 -5.76
N SER A 59 -9.85 -5.54 -4.54
CA SER A 59 -9.49 -4.46 -3.61
C SER A 59 -8.39 -3.54 -4.14
N VAL A 60 -7.52 -4.04 -5.03
CA VAL A 60 -6.50 -3.23 -5.72
C VAL A 60 -7.17 -2.20 -6.63
N TRP A 61 -8.18 -2.62 -7.39
CA TRP A 61 -8.90 -1.75 -8.31
C TRP A 61 -9.77 -0.73 -7.59
N GLU A 62 -10.39 -1.11 -6.47
CA GLU A 62 -11.09 -0.18 -5.58
C GLU A 62 -10.13 0.90 -5.06
N SER A 63 -8.91 0.50 -4.68
CA SER A 63 -7.88 1.43 -4.18
C SER A 63 -7.40 2.39 -5.28
N PHE A 64 -7.19 1.91 -6.51
CA PHE A 64 -6.89 2.78 -7.65
C PHE A 64 -8.02 3.79 -7.94
N ALA A 65 -9.27 3.33 -7.90
CA ALA A 65 -10.43 4.21 -8.07
C ALA A 65 -10.49 5.29 -6.98
N PHE A 66 -10.27 4.91 -5.72
CA PHE A 66 -10.17 5.83 -4.58
C PHE A 66 -9.05 6.86 -4.77
N GLY A 67 -7.84 6.40 -5.11
CA GLY A 67 -6.68 7.27 -5.29
C GLY A 67 -6.87 8.30 -6.42
N SER A 68 -7.52 7.90 -7.51
CA SER A 68 -7.90 8.79 -8.60
C SER A 68 -8.95 9.81 -8.18
N PHE A 69 -10.04 9.34 -7.54
CA PHE A 69 -11.16 10.19 -7.10
C PHE A 69 -10.69 11.31 -6.16
N TYR A 70 -9.83 10.96 -5.18
CA TYR A 70 -9.24 11.92 -4.24
C TYR A 70 -7.93 12.55 -4.73
N LYS A 71 -7.55 12.35 -6.00
CA LYS A 71 -6.39 13.00 -6.63
C LYS A 71 -5.11 12.85 -5.79
N LEU A 72 -4.80 11.65 -5.31
CA LEU A 72 -3.67 11.37 -4.41
C LEU A 72 -2.32 11.43 -5.15
N ASN A 73 -1.88 12.63 -5.53
CA ASN A 73 -0.61 12.90 -6.20
C ASN A 73 0.64 12.69 -5.31
N ASN A 74 0.45 12.43 -4.02
CA ASN A 74 1.48 12.04 -3.06
C ASN A 74 1.61 10.51 -2.90
N LEU A 75 0.81 9.71 -3.62
CA LEU A 75 0.93 8.25 -3.69
C LEU A 75 1.67 7.82 -4.97
N CYS A 76 2.51 6.80 -4.87
CA CYS A 76 3.13 6.11 -6.00
C CYS A 76 2.99 4.59 -5.82
N ALA A 77 2.26 3.95 -6.73
CA ALA A 77 2.21 2.50 -6.84
C ALA A 77 3.31 2.02 -7.79
N ILE A 78 4.04 0.98 -7.39
CA ILE A 78 5.06 0.30 -8.17
C ILE A 78 4.59 -1.14 -8.35
N ILE A 79 4.36 -1.55 -9.59
CA ILE A 79 3.89 -2.91 -9.89
C ILE A 79 5.08 -3.71 -10.40
N ASP A 80 5.46 -4.74 -9.64
CA ASP A 80 6.45 -5.74 -10.07
C ASP A 80 5.78 -6.71 -11.06
N VAL A 81 5.97 -6.43 -12.35
CA VAL A 81 5.45 -7.26 -13.44
C VAL A 81 6.50 -8.31 -13.83
N ASN A 82 6.65 -9.31 -12.98
CA ASN A 82 7.61 -10.39 -13.17
C ASN A 82 7.06 -11.59 -13.98
N ARG A 83 5.78 -11.51 -14.40
CA ARG A 83 5.06 -12.46 -15.27
C ARG A 83 4.60 -13.74 -14.55
N LEU A 84 4.75 -13.85 -13.24
CA LEU A 84 4.40 -15.04 -12.46
C LEU A 84 3.58 -14.67 -11.22
N GLY A 85 2.48 -15.37 -10.99
CA GLY A 85 1.59 -15.21 -9.83
C GLY A 85 1.20 -16.54 -9.22
#